data_AF-A0A367KLJ0-F1
#
_entry.id   AF-A0A367KLJ0-F1
#
_cell.length_a   1.000
_cell.length_b   1.000
_cell.length_c   1.000
_cell.angle_alpha   90.00
_cell.angle_beta   90.00
_cell.angle_gamma   90.00
#
_symmetry.space_group_name_H-M   'P 1'
#
loop_
_entity.id
_entity.type
_entity.pdbx_description
1 polymer ?
#
loop_
_entity_poly.entity_id
_entity_poly.type
_entity_poly.pdbx_seq_one_letter_code
_entity_poly.pdbx_strand_id
1 'polypeptide(L)'
;MALSLTIIPDMGTIDTFHNNTILPNQVYVIKGTVEISVSRPIQVKQLYVQFRGNVESLVGVSDLQFEEKHTVFGDQIPIDQWETLDDDELGLVSRLSRRAFGQSLAIYSLIDESLCLLDEPRLFPKGKTSWPFHLTLRHIHLLPPSILTPHHKIAYHLLARIKLTSLTERVRVTYWHICMQIMNDHDATIQMQPLKHKRQILGASQKISLSRHSYPNMQAVNELHRVRYRGSRSQRISYEISVAKFICLQQNTMDFNCQFHSLVEDTKIKTIEYYLEQTEIYPTKPEGFLASTSKRFDPTDAKSIFIGTQITMETEDNAVDLNLRLPIDLPQISPPIHTHTLKISHRLKVLLHFALKTVFGGNVSQAVLPRLQKGAHVIQLGACTSTWMMDMATQFPFCQFTGIEVTPGSLLKEFPPLPNVTFERGKAPTEIMESIPDNSVDYIHLRSCSSFFTFDQLNKAFEESYRILKPEGVIRVEDIHNQASGTVMIESFVETLRNIAAVNNIEFDFAIKAGNVASQHNFSVIESRKKRVQYGSDGKVTEEFIMFLLGIFEELTDFLAPQLGLDPEDYKLRVEMFCAQCVKNDAHMDWYSWVFQKP
;
A
#
# COMPACT_ATOMS: atom_id res chain seq x y z
N MET A 1 -9.90 26.38 14.78
CA MET A 1 -10.53 26.50 13.45
C MET A 1 -11.73 27.41 13.54
N ALA A 2 -11.95 28.27 12.54
CA ALA A 2 -13.02 29.27 12.57
C ALA A 2 -14.44 28.69 12.37
N LEU A 3 -14.54 27.66 11.52
CA LEU A 3 -15.68 26.77 11.40
C LEU A 3 -15.14 25.34 11.28
N SER A 4 -15.88 24.38 11.84
CA SER A 4 -15.72 22.95 11.64
C SER A 4 -17.09 22.34 11.33
N LEU A 5 -17.15 21.48 10.31
CA LEU A 5 -18.29 20.65 9.98
C LEU A 5 -17.88 19.19 10.18
N THR A 6 -18.72 18.41 10.85
CA THR A 6 -18.51 16.97 11.08
C THR A 6 -19.78 16.23 10.70
N ILE A 7 -19.65 15.04 10.11
CA ILE A 7 -20.75 14.10 9.91
C ILE A 7 -20.42 12.79 10.61
N ILE A 8 -21.34 12.32 11.44
CA ILE A 8 -21.19 11.13 12.29
C ILE A 8 -22.35 10.21 11.93
N PRO A 9 -22.17 9.21 11.06
CA PRO A 9 -23.20 8.20 10.81
C PRO A 9 -23.28 7.24 12.01
N ASP A 10 -24.46 6.68 12.26
CA ASP A 10 -24.66 5.66 13.30
C ASP A 10 -24.00 4.31 12.93
N MET A 11 -23.49 4.18 11.70
CA MET A 11 -22.94 2.95 11.13
C MET A 11 -21.87 3.24 10.06
N GLY A 12 -20.78 2.45 10.06
CA GLY A 12 -19.70 2.56 9.07
C GLY A 12 -19.85 1.67 7.83
N THR A 13 -20.77 0.69 7.90
CA THR A 13 -20.99 -0.32 6.85
C THR A 13 -22.49 -0.43 6.56
N ILE A 14 -22.82 -0.69 5.30
CA ILE A 14 -24.14 -1.04 4.80
C ILE A 14 -24.07 -2.49 4.32
N ASP A 15 -24.78 -3.38 4.99
CA ASP A 15 -24.84 -4.78 4.64
C ASP A 15 -26.06 -5.08 3.75
N THR A 16 -25.79 -5.56 2.54
CA THR A 16 -26.78 -6.02 1.57
C THR A 16 -26.74 -7.54 1.43
N PHE A 17 -27.86 -8.16 1.05
CA PHE A 17 -28.06 -9.60 1.08
C PHE A 17 -28.52 -10.13 -0.28
N HIS A 18 -28.19 -11.38 -0.61
CA HIS A 18 -28.49 -11.95 -1.92
C HIS A 18 -29.98 -12.30 -2.04
N ASN A 19 -30.66 -11.71 -3.03
CA ASN A 19 -32.10 -11.88 -3.22
C ASN A 19 -32.45 -13.30 -3.66
N ASN A 20 -33.28 -13.97 -2.87
CA ASN A 20 -34.31 -14.90 -3.37
C ASN A 20 -35.62 -14.84 -2.57
N THR A 21 -35.70 -14.02 -1.51
CA THR A 21 -36.94 -13.71 -0.78
C THR A 21 -37.12 -12.21 -0.71
N ILE A 22 -38.00 -11.71 -1.57
CA ILE A 22 -38.32 -10.29 -1.74
C ILE A 22 -39.00 -9.75 -0.46
N LEU A 23 -38.46 -8.68 0.12
CA LEU A 23 -39.31 -7.65 0.75
C LEU A 23 -39.33 -6.44 -0.20
N PRO A 24 -40.45 -6.20 -0.91
CA PRO A 24 -40.49 -5.13 -1.90
C PRO A 24 -40.56 -3.80 -1.15
N ASN A 25 -39.82 -2.80 -1.63
CA ASN A 25 -39.71 -1.46 -1.02
C ASN A 25 -39.09 -1.41 0.39
N GLN A 26 -38.10 -2.25 0.72
CA GLN A 26 -37.18 -1.88 1.81
C GLN A 26 -36.34 -0.65 1.40
N VAL A 27 -36.83 0.51 1.82
CA VAL A 27 -36.04 1.74 1.93
C VAL A 27 -34.99 1.54 3.02
N TYR A 28 -33.73 1.76 2.66
CA TYR A 28 -32.65 1.76 3.64
C TYR A 28 -32.46 3.18 4.15
N VAL A 29 -32.47 3.39 5.47
CA VAL A 29 -32.32 4.73 6.06
C VAL A 29 -30.97 4.85 6.75
N ILE A 30 -30.06 5.63 6.16
CA ILE A 30 -28.84 6.04 6.87
C ILE A 30 -29.22 7.09 7.90
N LYS A 31 -28.88 6.82 9.16
CA LYS A 31 -29.05 7.73 10.29
C LYS A 31 -27.70 8.23 10.80
N GLY A 32 -27.75 9.35 11.51
CA GLY A 32 -26.59 9.94 12.15
C GLY A 32 -26.82 11.39 12.54
N THR A 33 -25.74 12.06 12.91
CA THR A 33 -25.72 13.47 13.30
C THR A 33 -24.74 14.27 12.44
N VAL A 34 -25.17 15.45 11.99
CA VAL A 34 -24.27 16.49 11.46
C VAL A 34 -24.02 17.53 12.54
N GLU A 35 -22.77 17.92 12.73
CA GLU A 35 -22.36 18.93 13.72
C GLU A 35 -21.65 20.10 13.05
N ILE A 36 -22.08 21.32 13.37
CA ILE A 36 -21.40 22.56 13.02
C ILE A 36 -20.84 23.18 14.30
N SER A 37 -19.55 23.51 14.30
CA SER A 37 -18.91 24.30 15.36
C SER A 37 -18.33 25.57 14.78
N VAL A 38 -18.71 26.73 15.30
CA VAL A 38 -18.30 28.05 14.79
C VAL A 38 -17.70 28.91 15.90
N SER A 39 -16.54 29.50 15.64
CA SER A 39 -15.85 30.37 16.60
C SER A 39 -16.32 31.83 16.55
N ARG A 40 -16.98 32.22 15.46
CA ARG A 40 -17.50 33.57 15.15
C ARG A 40 -18.83 33.43 14.41
N PRO A 41 -19.76 34.40 14.50
CA PRO A 41 -21.05 34.29 13.82
C PRO A 41 -20.92 34.23 12.30
N ILE A 42 -21.70 33.36 11.66
CA ILE A 42 -21.75 33.20 10.19
C ILE A 42 -23.18 33.07 9.68
N GLN A 43 -23.40 33.42 8.41
CA GLN A 43 -24.67 33.13 7.74
C GLN A 43 -24.56 31.91 6.82
N VAL A 44 -25.26 30.83 7.19
CA VAL A 44 -25.42 29.63 6.38
C VAL A 44 -26.75 29.72 5.62
N LYS A 45 -26.69 29.57 4.30
CA LYS A 45 -27.86 29.54 3.41
C LYS A 45 -28.50 28.16 3.35
N GLN A 46 -27.70 27.11 3.24
CA GLN A 46 -28.17 25.72 3.20
C GLN A 46 -27.20 24.77 3.90
N LEU A 47 -27.75 23.76 4.58
CA LEU A 47 -27.03 22.57 5.02
C LEU A 47 -27.69 21.35 4.36
N TYR A 48 -26.89 20.47 3.76
CA TYR A 48 -27.39 19.22 3.20
C TYR A 48 -26.46 18.05 3.51
N VAL A 49 -27.06 16.87 3.68
CA VAL A 49 -26.40 15.57 3.71
C VAL A 49 -26.59 14.92 2.34
N GLN A 50 -25.57 14.24 1.84
CA GLN A 50 -25.58 13.61 0.52
C GLN A 50 -24.87 12.26 0.62
N PHE A 51 -25.54 11.19 0.21
CA PHE A 51 -24.91 9.88 0.03
C PHE A 51 -24.64 9.69 -1.46
N ARG A 52 -23.37 9.60 -1.80
CA ARG A 52 -22.92 9.50 -3.18
C ARG A 52 -22.06 8.24 -3.36
N GLY A 53 -22.49 7.39 -4.27
CA GLY A 53 -21.72 6.25 -4.77
C GLY A 53 -21.15 6.57 -6.14
N ASN A 54 -19.84 6.53 -6.29
CA ASN A 54 -19.17 6.64 -7.59
C ASN A 54 -18.58 5.29 -8.00
N VAL A 55 -18.64 5.01 -9.30
CA VAL A 55 -17.74 4.10 -10.00
C VAL A 55 -16.69 4.94 -10.70
N GLU A 56 -15.43 4.70 -10.38
CA GLU A 56 -14.28 5.25 -11.07
C GLU A 56 -13.74 4.14 -12.00
N SER A 57 -13.75 4.42 -13.31
CA SER A 57 -13.38 3.51 -14.40
C SER A 57 -12.41 4.20 -15.36
N LEU A 58 -11.64 3.42 -16.11
CA LEU A 58 -10.69 3.92 -17.11
C LEU A 58 -11.15 3.48 -18.51
N VAL A 59 -11.15 4.41 -19.45
CA VAL A 59 -11.62 4.19 -20.82
C VAL A 59 -10.51 4.57 -21.80
N GLY A 60 -10.06 3.61 -22.61
CA GLY A 60 -9.09 3.79 -23.68
C GLY A 60 -9.72 3.99 -25.06
N VAL A 61 -8.91 4.43 -26.03
CA VAL A 61 -9.35 4.62 -27.43
C VAL A 61 -9.65 3.27 -28.12
N SER A 62 -9.00 2.19 -27.68
CA SER A 62 -9.30 0.81 -28.08
C SER A 62 -10.73 0.39 -27.75
N ASP A 63 -11.23 0.83 -26.61
CA ASP A 63 -12.49 0.36 -26.02
C ASP A 63 -13.72 1.01 -26.70
N LEU A 64 -13.45 1.99 -27.59
CA LEU A 64 -14.42 2.64 -28.47
C LEU A 64 -14.49 1.98 -29.86
N GLN A 65 -13.60 1.03 -30.19
CA GLN A 65 -13.65 0.29 -31.45
C GLN A 65 -14.61 -0.91 -31.36
N PHE A 66 -15.90 -0.60 -31.33
CA PHE A 66 -16.95 -1.61 -31.55
C PHE A 66 -16.87 -2.15 -32.98
N GLU A 67 -16.32 -3.36 -33.18
CA GLU A 67 -16.66 -4.14 -34.37
C GLU A 67 -18.12 -4.58 -34.29
N GLU A 68 -18.90 -4.28 -35.33
CA GLU A 68 -20.28 -4.74 -35.50
C GLU A 68 -20.34 -6.27 -35.70
N LYS A 69 -20.31 -7.05 -34.61
CA LYS A 69 -20.56 -8.50 -34.65
C LYS A 69 -21.61 -8.94 -33.62
N HIS A 70 -22.87 -8.75 -34.03
CA HIS A 70 -24.07 -9.43 -33.55
C HIS A 70 -24.29 -9.51 -32.03
N THR A 71 -24.80 -8.44 -31.45
CA THR A 71 -25.53 -8.51 -30.17
C THR A 71 -26.94 -9.09 -30.40
N VAL A 72 -27.16 -10.31 -29.91
CA VAL A 72 -28.52 -10.84 -29.72
C VAL A 72 -29.05 -10.32 -28.39
N PHE A 73 -29.97 -9.36 -28.46
CA PHE A 73 -30.86 -8.88 -27.38
C PHE A 73 -30.32 -8.90 -25.94
N GLY A 74 -29.73 -7.78 -25.52
CA GLY A 74 -29.56 -7.44 -24.11
C GLY A 74 -28.73 -6.18 -23.92
N ASP A 75 -29.26 -5.18 -23.20
CA ASP A 75 -28.51 -3.98 -22.76
C ASP A 75 -27.55 -4.32 -21.59
N GLN A 76 -26.86 -5.45 -21.70
CA GLN A 76 -25.89 -5.94 -20.71
C GLN A 76 -24.59 -6.26 -21.44
N ILE A 77 -23.60 -5.39 -21.22
CA ILE A 77 -22.22 -5.64 -21.64
C ILE A 77 -21.65 -6.74 -20.71
N PRO A 78 -20.98 -7.79 -21.22
CA PRO A 78 -20.53 -8.91 -20.40
C PRO A 78 -19.53 -8.50 -19.31
N ILE A 79 -19.87 -8.78 -18.05
CA ILE A 79 -19.01 -8.56 -16.87
C ILE A 79 -17.67 -9.31 -17.00
N ASP A 80 -17.70 -10.43 -17.69
CA ASP A 80 -16.60 -11.36 -17.96
C ASP A 80 -15.60 -10.87 -19.03
N GLN A 81 -15.82 -9.69 -19.63
CA GLN A 81 -14.84 -9.00 -20.49
C GLN A 81 -14.21 -7.75 -19.83
N TRP A 82 -14.57 -7.44 -18.59
CA TRP A 82 -14.13 -6.21 -17.93
C TRP A 82 -12.87 -6.48 -17.08
N GLU A 83 -11.70 -6.18 -17.66
CA GLU A 83 -10.42 -6.01 -16.93
C GLU A 83 -10.37 -4.71 -16.12
N THR A 84 -9.32 -4.51 -15.28
CA THR A 84 -9.44 -3.77 -14.01
C THR A 84 -8.09 -3.40 -13.28
N LEU A 85 -7.93 -2.24 -12.57
CA LEU A 85 -6.93 -1.78 -11.51
C LEU A 85 -7.25 -0.44 -10.71
N ASP A 86 -7.57 -0.45 -9.38
CA ASP A 86 -8.22 0.60 -8.48
C ASP A 86 -7.56 2.00 -8.31
N ASP A 87 -8.30 3.13 -8.44
CA ASP A 87 -7.81 4.54 -8.45
C ASP A 87 -7.44 5.22 -7.10
N ASP A 88 -7.78 4.67 -5.92
CA ASP A 88 -7.10 5.10 -4.66
C ASP A 88 -5.81 4.29 -4.43
N GLU A 89 -5.65 3.16 -5.13
CA GLU A 89 -4.48 2.26 -5.04
C GLU A 89 -3.50 2.42 -6.22
N LEU A 90 -3.87 3.16 -7.26
CA LEU A 90 -3.00 3.53 -8.38
C LEU A 90 -2.15 4.74 -8.01
N GLY A 91 -0.92 4.46 -7.55
CA GLY A 91 0.12 5.48 -7.41
C GLY A 91 0.34 6.28 -8.71
N LEU A 92 0.92 7.47 -8.58
CA LEU A 92 1.08 8.51 -9.63
C LEU A 92 1.52 7.93 -10.98
N VAL A 93 2.52 7.06 -10.88
CA VAL A 93 2.94 5.96 -11.76
C VAL A 93 1.92 5.58 -12.84
N SER A 94 0.78 5.03 -12.43
CA SER A 94 -0.17 4.38 -13.33
C SER A 94 -1.22 5.34 -13.89
N ARG A 95 -1.40 6.51 -13.29
CA ARG A 95 -2.21 7.60 -13.87
C ARG A 95 -1.48 8.25 -15.05
N LEU A 96 -0.16 8.37 -14.96
CA LEU A 96 0.68 8.97 -16.00
C LEU A 96 0.91 8.05 -17.20
N SER A 97 1.25 6.78 -17.00
CA SER A 97 1.38 5.85 -18.12
C SER A 97 0.08 5.75 -18.92
N ARG A 98 -1.06 5.66 -18.22
CA ARG A 98 -2.39 5.58 -18.85
C ARG A 98 -2.79 6.84 -19.60
N ARG A 99 -2.47 8.05 -19.09
CA ARG A 99 -2.63 9.29 -19.85
C ARG A 99 -1.71 9.37 -21.07
N ALA A 100 -0.47 8.88 -20.98
CA ALA A 100 0.44 8.81 -22.12
C ALA A 100 -0.06 7.83 -23.20
N PHE A 101 -0.71 6.74 -22.81
CA PHE A 101 -1.36 5.76 -23.70
C PHE A 101 -2.82 6.12 -24.08
N GLY A 102 -3.27 7.36 -23.82
CA GLY A 102 -4.57 7.85 -24.31
C GLY A 102 -5.81 7.36 -23.56
N GLN A 103 -5.67 6.84 -22.33
CA GLN A 103 -6.79 6.45 -21.48
C GLN A 103 -7.29 7.62 -20.61
N SER A 104 -8.60 7.71 -20.41
CA SER A 104 -9.27 8.75 -19.62
C SER A 104 -9.98 8.16 -18.39
N LEU A 105 -9.95 8.88 -17.27
CA LEU A 105 -10.71 8.53 -16.06
C LEU A 105 -12.17 8.98 -16.22
N ALA A 106 -13.10 8.02 -16.21
CA ALA A 106 -14.53 8.25 -16.24
C ALA A 106 -15.13 7.99 -14.86
N ILE A 107 -15.83 8.99 -14.31
CA ILE A 107 -16.52 8.90 -13.00
C ILE A 107 -18.03 8.84 -13.24
N TYR A 108 -18.62 7.69 -12.98
CA TYR A 108 -20.06 7.47 -13.10
C TYR A 108 -20.70 7.48 -11.70
N SER A 109 -21.78 8.24 -11.52
CA SER A 109 -22.51 8.26 -10.25
C SER A 109 -23.53 7.13 -10.23
N LEU A 110 -23.33 6.12 -9.38
CA LEU A 110 -24.28 5.02 -9.15
C LEU A 110 -25.51 5.48 -8.38
N ILE A 111 -25.30 6.36 -7.41
CA ILE A 111 -26.33 6.93 -6.56
C ILE A 111 -25.86 8.31 -6.12
N ASP A 112 -26.77 9.28 -6.12
CA ASP A 112 -26.56 10.62 -5.57
C ASP A 112 -27.86 11.07 -4.91
N GLU A 113 -28.07 10.61 -3.68
CA GLU A 113 -29.26 10.93 -2.87
C GLU A 113 -28.90 12.01 -1.84
N SER A 114 -29.77 13.02 -1.70
CA SER A 114 -29.50 14.14 -0.79
C SER A 114 -30.71 14.58 0.03
N LEU A 115 -30.43 15.01 1.25
CA LEU A 115 -31.38 15.51 2.24
C LEU A 115 -30.96 16.91 2.66
N CYS A 116 -31.82 17.90 2.45
CA CYS A 116 -31.62 19.24 2.97
C CYS A 116 -32.03 19.26 4.46
N LEU A 117 -31.11 19.63 5.34
CA LEU A 117 -31.36 19.80 6.79
C LEU A 117 -31.70 21.24 7.17
N LEU A 118 -31.31 22.18 6.32
CA LEU A 118 -31.58 23.61 6.44
C LEU A 118 -31.63 24.20 5.04
N ASP A 119 -32.77 24.78 4.70
CA ASP A 119 -33.17 25.31 3.40
C ASP A 119 -33.19 26.84 3.37
N GLU A 120 -33.52 27.47 4.51
CA GLU A 120 -33.55 28.91 4.72
C GLU A 120 -32.24 29.49 5.31
N PRO A 121 -31.84 30.73 4.94
CA PRO A 121 -30.72 31.42 5.56
C PRO A 121 -30.86 31.59 7.08
N ARG A 122 -29.88 31.13 7.85
CA ARG A 122 -29.80 31.34 9.31
C ARG A 122 -28.43 31.87 9.74
N LEU A 123 -28.46 32.76 10.74
CA LEU A 123 -27.28 33.22 11.44
C LEU A 123 -26.93 32.21 12.55
N PHE A 124 -25.73 31.65 12.50
CA PHE A 124 -25.21 30.76 13.52
C PHE A 124 -24.35 31.55 14.51
N PRO A 125 -24.74 31.65 15.80
CA PRO A 125 -23.91 32.28 16.83
C PRO A 125 -22.70 31.41 17.16
N LYS A 126 -21.68 32.00 17.83
CA LYS A 126 -20.50 31.24 18.32
C LYS A 126 -20.97 30.08 19.20
N GLY A 127 -20.55 28.87 18.88
CA GLY A 127 -20.93 27.65 19.61
C GLY A 127 -20.92 26.40 18.73
N LYS A 128 -21.50 25.33 19.26
CA LYS A 128 -21.74 24.06 18.56
C LYS A 128 -23.24 23.87 18.37
N THR A 129 -23.65 23.38 17.21
CA THR A 129 -25.04 23.03 16.89
C THR A 129 -25.03 21.72 16.12
N SER A 130 -26.00 20.84 16.39
CA SER A 130 -26.10 19.53 15.77
C SER A 130 -27.52 19.24 15.28
N TRP A 131 -27.62 18.40 14.24
CA TRP A 131 -28.87 17.95 13.64
C TRP A 131 -28.84 16.45 13.39
N PRO A 132 -29.84 15.68 13.85
CA PRO A 132 -30.03 14.32 13.38
C PRO A 132 -30.48 14.34 11.91
N PHE A 133 -30.03 13.37 11.12
CA PHE A 133 -30.46 13.18 9.74
C PHE A 133 -30.99 11.76 9.51
N HIS A 134 -31.89 11.63 8.52
CA HIS A 134 -32.53 10.37 8.14
C HIS A 134 -32.55 10.29 6.61
N LEU A 135 -31.45 9.88 6.01
CA LEU A 135 -31.31 9.84 4.55
C LEU A 135 -31.84 8.51 4.00
N THR A 136 -32.91 8.60 3.23
CA THR A 136 -33.57 7.47 2.56
C THR A 136 -32.83 7.09 1.28
N LEU A 137 -32.35 5.86 1.20
CA LEU A 137 -31.79 5.25 -0.01
C LEU A 137 -32.79 4.26 -0.61
N ARG A 138 -32.95 4.34 -1.93
CA ARG A 138 -33.78 3.44 -2.73
C ARG A 138 -32.90 2.48 -3.52
N HIS A 139 -33.46 1.32 -3.89
CA HIS A 139 -32.80 0.32 -4.76
C HIS A 139 -31.40 -0.13 -4.31
N ILE A 140 -31.11 -0.12 -3.00
CA ILE A 140 -29.78 -0.41 -2.46
C ILE A 140 -29.24 -1.81 -2.82
N HIS A 141 -30.13 -2.75 -3.13
CA HIS A 141 -29.80 -4.09 -3.64
C HIS A 141 -29.19 -4.09 -5.05
N LEU A 142 -29.43 -3.04 -5.85
CA LEU A 142 -28.79 -2.86 -7.16
C LEU A 142 -27.35 -2.34 -7.03
N LEU A 143 -27.04 -1.63 -5.93
CA LEU A 143 -25.71 -1.04 -5.73
C LEU A 143 -24.65 -2.14 -5.56
N PRO A 144 -23.61 -2.17 -6.41
CA PRO A 144 -22.53 -3.15 -6.29
C PRO A 144 -21.75 -2.95 -4.97
N PRO A 145 -21.30 -4.04 -4.33
CA PRO A 145 -20.48 -3.95 -3.13
C PRO A 145 -19.19 -3.16 -3.36
N SER A 146 -18.67 -2.58 -2.28
CA SER A 146 -17.33 -1.99 -2.18
C SER A 146 -16.27 -3.08 -2.36
N ILE A 147 -15.98 -3.38 -3.62
CA ILE A 147 -15.05 -4.42 -4.05
C ILE A 147 -13.66 -3.79 -4.23
N LEU A 148 -12.65 -4.46 -3.67
CA LEU A 148 -11.21 -4.26 -3.92
C LEU A 148 -10.65 -5.44 -4.73
N THR A 149 -11.42 -5.93 -5.70
CA THR A 149 -10.80 -6.45 -6.91
C THR A 149 -10.43 -5.23 -7.76
N PRO A 150 -9.62 -5.37 -8.81
CA PRO A 150 -9.06 -4.21 -9.50
C PRO A 150 -10.18 -3.28 -10.11
N HIS A 151 -9.90 -2.08 -10.65
CA HIS A 151 -10.86 -1.07 -11.17
C HIS A 151 -12.08 -1.62 -11.91
N HIS A 152 -13.14 -1.78 -11.16
CA HIS A 152 -13.94 -0.60 -10.94
C HIS A 152 -13.74 -0.20 -9.48
N LYS A 153 -13.30 1.02 -9.21
CA LYS A 153 -13.23 1.48 -7.81
C LYS A 153 -14.61 2.00 -7.44
N ILE A 154 -15.25 1.32 -6.49
CA ILE A 154 -16.63 1.60 -6.10
C ILE A 154 -16.63 2.19 -4.69
N ALA A 155 -16.76 3.51 -4.61
CA ALA A 155 -16.64 4.27 -3.38
C ALA A 155 -17.97 4.94 -3.00
N TYR A 156 -18.47 4.63 -1.80
CA TYR A 156 -19.64 5.26 -1.22
C TYR A 156 -19.22 6.24 -0.12
N HIS A 157 -19.66 7.48 -0.27
CA HIS A 157 -19.35 8.59 0.63
C HIS A 157 -20.62 9.21 1.17
N LEU A 158 -20.67 9.38 2.49
CA LEU A 158 -21.65 10.21 3.15
C LEU A 158 -21.02 11.58 3.42
N LEU A 159 -21.62 12.61 2.84
CA LEU A 159 -21.12 13.97 2.80
C LEU A 159 -22.06 14.88 3.58
N ALA A 160 -21.53 15.83 4.36
CA ALA A 160 -22.27 17.01 4.79
C ALA A 160 -21.68 18.23 4.10
N ARG A 161 -22.50 19.17 3.63
CA ARG A 161 -22.03 20.39 2.94
C ARG A 161 -22.85 21.62 3.30
N ILE A 162 -22.13 22.73 3.48
CA ILE A 162 -22.66 24.06 3.77
C ILE A 162 -22.59 24.94 2.52
N LYS A 163 -23.70 25.61 2.18
CA LYS A 163 -23.68 26.79 1.31
C LYS A 163 -23.83 28.03 2.18
N LEU A 164 -22.94 29.01 2.02
CA LEU A 164 -23.03 30.32 2.68
C LEU A 164 -23.94 31.28 1.90
N THR A 165 -24.39 32.37 2.52
CA THR A 165 -25.31 33.33 1.87
C THR A 165 -24.64 34.19 0.80
N SER A 166 -23.33 34.41 0.86
CA SER A 166 -22.59 35.27 -0.08
C SER A 166 -21.15 34.83 -0.29
N LEU A 167 -20.52 35.33 -1.36
CA LEU A 167 -19.08 35.22 -1.58
C LEU A 167 -18.31 35.93 -0.45
N THR A 168 -18.83 37.05 0.06
CA THR A 168 -18.25 37.79 1.18
C THR A 168 -18.14 36.93 2.45
N GLU A 169 -19.20 36.19 2.81
CA GLU A 169 -19.16 35.23 3.93
C GLU A 169 -18.11 34.14 3.70
N ARG A 170 -17.98 33.64 2.46
CA ARG A 170 -16.95 32.63 2.11
C ARG A 170 -15.54 33.17 2.33
N VAL A 171 -15.26 34.40 1.88
CA VAL A 171 -13.98 35.07 2.10
C VAL A 171 -13.73 35.31 3.60
N ARG A 172 -14.74 35.73 4.37
CA ARG A 172 -14.63 35.92 5.84
C ARG A 172 -14.26 34.62 6.56
N VAL A 173 -14.94 33.51 6.25
CA VAL A 173 -14.68 32.20 6.86
C VAL A 173 -13.27 31.70 6.51
N THR A 174 -12.85 31.81 5.25
CA THR A 174 -11.48 31.47 4.83
C THR A 174 -10.43 32.35 5.53
N TYR A 175 -10.63 33.67 5.56
CA TYR A 175 -9.74 34.62 6.25
C TYR A 175 -9.59 34.30 7.74
N TRP A 176 -10.69 34.05 8.46
CA TRP A 176 -10.63 33.66 9.87
C TRP A 176 -9.96 32.31 10.09
N HIS A 177 -10.07 31.37 9.15
CA HIS A 177 -9.37 30.10 9.22
C HIS A 177 -7.85 30.31 9.15
N ILE A 178 -7.39 31.09 8.17
CA ILE A 178 -5.97 31.46 7.98
C ILE A 178 -5.44 32.21 9.21
N CYS A 179 -6.15 33.25 9.69
CA CYS A 179 -5.72 34.00 10.88
C CYS A 179 -5.63 33.11 12.14
N MET A 180 -6.51 32.12 12.31
CA MET A 180 -6.43 31.20 13.44
C MET A 180 -5.29 30.19 13.32
N GLN A 181 -4.86 29.82 12.10
CA GLN A 181 -3.65 29.01 11.92
C GLN A 181 -2.41 29.83 12.34
N ILE A 182 -2.26 31.03 11.77
CA ILE A 182 -1.15 31.95 12.08
C ILE A 182 -1.07 32.29 13.58
N MET A 183 -2.21 32.48 14.26
CA MET A 183 -2.24 32.75 15.70
C MET A 183 -1.90 31.51 16.54
N ASN A 184 -2.36 30.32 16.15
CA ASN A 184 -2.03 29.08 16.86
C ASN A 184 -0.53 28.71 16.74
N ASP A 185 0.11 29.04 15.62
CA ASP A 185 1.55 28.80 15.40
C ASP A 185 2.46 29.74 16.23
N HIS A 186 1.91 30.78 16.86
CA HIS A 186 2.68 31.68 17.74
C HIS A 186 2.63 31.30 19.24
N ASP A 187 1.62 30.56 19.69
CA ASP A 187 1.49 30.12 21.09
C ASP A 187 2.03 28.69 21.35
N ALA A 188 2.46 27.97 20.32
CA ALA A 188 2.82 26.55 20.40
C ALA A 188 4.32 26.28 20.16
N THR A 189 5.15 26.49 21.18
CA THR A 189 6.41 25.74 21.27
C THR A 189 6.08 24.25 21.48
N ILE A 190 6.70 23.36 20.69
CA ILE A 190 6.64 21.87 20.69
C ILE A 190 5.79 21.24 19.55
N GLN A 191 6.52 20.51 18.68
CA GLN A 191 6.09 19.46 17.73
C GLN A 191 4.99 19.78 16.69
N MET A 192 5.44 20.09 15.47
CA MET A 192 4.61 19.98 14.26
C MET A 192 4.33 18.51 13.91
N GLN A 193 3.07 18.10 14.02
CA GLN A 193 2.51 17.00 13.20
C GLN A 193 1.66 17.62 12.09
N PRO A 194 1.92 17.33 10.80
CA PRO A 194 1.10 17.84 9.71
C PRO A 194 -0.28 17.15 9.69
N LEU A 195 -1.34 17.95 9.80
CA LEU A 195 -2.73 17.48 9.81
C LEU A 195 -3.15 16.96 8.41
N LYS A 196 -3.13 15.63 8.26
CA LYS A 196 -3.38 14.80 7.05
C LYS A 196 -4.73 14.94 6.32
N HIS A 197 -5.46 16.05 6.44
CA HIS A 197 -6.77 16.19 5.77
C HIS A 197 -6.92 17.52 5.02
N LYS A 198 -7.21 17.41 3.71
CA LYS A 198 -8.01 18.38 2.93
C LYS A 198 -9.39 18.53 3.60
N ARG A 199 -9.45 19.22 4.75
CA ARG A 199 -10.71 19.62 5.38
C ARG A 199 -11.33 20.66 4.46
N GLN A 200 -12.28 20.21 3.63
CA GLN A 200 -13.17 21.11 2.92
C GLN A 200 -13.80 22.02 3.99
N ILE A 201 -13.43 23.31 4.04
CA ILE A 201 -13.86 24.16 5.15
C ILE A 201 -15.39 24.21 5.25
N LEU A 202 -16.10 24.00 4.14
CA LEU A 202 -17.56 23.95 4.05
C LEU A 202 -18.13 22.52 3.84
N GLY A 203 -17.34 21.47 4.09
CA GLY A 203 -17.68 20.08 3.77
C GLY A 203 -17.08 19.05 4.73
N ALA A 204 -17.86 18.04 5.11
CA ALA A 204 -17.39 16.83 5.79
C ALA A 204 -17.66 15.62 4.90
N SER A 205 -16.83 14.59 5.00
CA SER A 205 -16.95 13.35 4.23
C SER A 205 -16.58 12.17 5.11
N GLN A 206 -17.41 11.14 5.10
CA GLN A 206 -17.18 9.86 5.75
C GLN A 206 -17.35 8.74 4.71
N LYS A 207 -16.36 7.86 4.57
CA LYS A 207 -16.47 6.66 3.72
C LYS A 207 -17.39 5.66 4.41
N ILE A 208 -18.29 5.05 3.64
CA ILE A 208 -19.21 4.00 4.07
C ILE A 208 -18.90 2.76 3.23
N SER A 209 -18.66 1.61 3.86
CA SER A 209 -18.43 0.35 3.15
C SER A 209 -19.77 -0.27 2.75
N LEU A 210 -19.93 -0.75 1.51
CA LEU A 210 -21.11 -1.54 1.12
C LEU A 210 -20.73 -3.01 0.96
N SER A 211 -21.19 -3.87 1.86
CA SER A 211 -20.95 -5.30 1.82
C SER A 211 -22.11 -6.02 1.11
N ARG A 212 -21.84 -7.08 0.35
CA ARG A 212 -22.88 -7.96 -0.21
C ARG A 212 -22.65 -9.39 0.24
N HIS A 213 -23.55 -9.87 1.08
CA HIS A 213 -23.53 -11.22 1.66
C HIS A 213 -24.25 -12.21 0.75
N SER A 214 -23.74 -13.44 0.70
CA SER A 214 -24.37 -14.57 -0.01
C SER A 214 -25.57 -15.18 0.75
N TYR A 215 -25.90 -14.63 1.92
CA TYR A 215 -27.02 -15.02 2.77
C TYR A 215 -28.25 -14.15 2.54
N PRO A 216 -29.45 -14.56 2.98
CA PRO A 216 -30.68 -13.77 2.85
C PRO A 216 -30.82 -12.65 3.90
N ASN A 217 -30.17 -12.75 5.07
CA ASN A 217 -30.18 -11.73 6.12
C ASN A 217 -29.01 -11.93 7.12
N MET A 218 -28.85 -10.97 8.04
CA MET A 218 -27.77 -10.94 9.03
C MET A 218 -27.92 -11.95 10.18
N GLN A 219 -29.15 -12.27 10.59
CA GLN A 219 -29.40 -13.29 11.62
C GLN A 219 -28.92 -14.67 11.17
N ALA A 220 -29.17 -15.02 9.90
CA ALA A 220 -28.70 -16.26 9.29
C ALA A 220 -27.16 -16.42 9.24
N VAL A 221 -26.39 -15.33 9.41
CA VAL A 221 -24.91 -15.40 9.49
C VAL A 221 -24.47 -15.88 10.88
N ASN A 222 -25.13 -15.40 11.93
CA ASN A 222 -24.74 -15.64 13.33
C ASN A 222 -25.40 -16.89 13.91
N GLU A 223 -26.65 -17.18 13.55
CA GLU A 223 -27.46 -18.23 14.20
C GLU A 223 -27.32 -19.61 13.54
N LEU A 224 -26.81 -19.69 12.29
CA LEU A 224 -26.64 -20.96 11.58
C LEU A 224 -25.33 -21.67 11.95
N HIS A 225 -25.28 -22.20 13.17
CA HIS A 225 -24.34 -23.26 13.55
C HIS A 225 -24.52 -24.43 12.58
N ARG A 226 -23.44 -24.83 11.90
CA ARG A 226 -23.45 -25.98 10.99
C ARG A 226 -22.54 -27.05 11.53
N VAL A 227 -23.00 -28.29 11.46
CA VAL A 227 -22.18 -29.47 11.65
C VAL A 227 -20.99 -29.41 10.69
N ARG A 228 -19.77 -29.27 11.24
CA ARG A 228 -18.53 -29.20 10.45
C ARG A 228 -17.69 -30.44 10.59
N TYR A 229 -17.66 -31.02 11.79
CA TYR A 229 -16.88 -32.20 12.07
C TYR A 229 -17.79 -33.27 12.65
N ARG A 230 -17.74 -34.47 12.08
CA ARG A 230 -18.30 -35.68 12.64
C ARG A 230 -17.19 -36.71 12.72
N GLY A 231 -17.20 -37.53 13.75
CA GLY A 231 -16.22 -38.60 13.88
C GLY A 231 -16.59 -39.62 14.94
N SER A 232 -15.73 -40.63 15.06
CA SER A 232 -15.73 -41.55 16.17
C SER A 232 -14.32 -41.72 16.72
N ARG A 233 -14.22 -42.07 18.00
CA ARG A 233 -12.98 -42.52 18.65
C ARG A 233 -13.17 -43.93 19.16
N SER A 234 -12.32 -44.84 18.69
CA SER A 234 -12.23 -46.25 19.08
C SER A 234 -13.57 -47.01 19.06
N GLN A 235 -14.53 -46.59 18.24
CA GLN A 235 -15.92 -47.09 18.19
C GLN A 235 -16.68 -47.04 19.53
N ARG A 236 -16.22 -46.23 20.50
CA ARG A 236 -16.86 -46.08 21.83
C ARG A 236 -17.58 -44.75 22.03
N ILE A 237 -17.15 -43.72 21.31
CA ILE A 237 -17.80 -42.41 21.26
C ILE A 237 -17.96 -42.02 19.80
N SER A 238 -19.12 -41.51 19.39
CA SER A 238 -19.26 -40.67 18.21
C SER A 238 -19.49 -39.22 18.63
N TYR A 239 -19.02 -38.27 17.83
CA TYR A 239 -19.09 -36.86 18.16
C TYR A 239 -19.46 -36.01 16.96
N GLU A 240 -20.13 -34.90 17.23
CA GLU A 240 -20.63 -33.93 16.27
C GLU A 240 -20.27 -32.54 16.76
N ILE A 241 -19.53 -31.77 15.94
CA ILE A 241 -19.10 -30.41 16.26
C ILE A 241 -19.78 -29.45 15.27
N SER A 242 -20.60 -28.58 15.82
CA SER A 242 -21.37 -27.57 15.13
C SER A 242 -20.82 -26.18 15.43
N VAL A 243 -20.38 -25.48 14.38
CA VAL A 243 -19.76 -24.16 14.50
C VAL A 243 -20.24 -23.23 13.39
N ALA A 244 -20.27 -21.92 13.70
CA ALA A 244 -20.59 -20.88 12.72
C ALA A 244 -19.67 -20.97 11.50
N LYS A 245 -20.20 -20.66 10.30
CA LYS A 245 -19.38 -20.65 9.07
C LYS A 245 -18.40 -19.47 9.03
N PHE A 246 -18.72 -18.39 9.71
CA PHE A 246 -17.94 -17.17 9.77
C PHE A 246 -17.90 -16.70 11.22
N ILE A 247 -16.77 -16.16 11.66
CA ILE A 247 -16.54 -15.67 13.01
C ILE A 247 -16.17 -14.19 12.87
N CYS A 248 -16.83 -13.32 13.64
CA CYS A 248 -16.55 -11.90 13.64
C CYS A 248 -15.44 -11.63 14.66
N LEU A 249 -14.22 -11.30 14.21
CA LEU A 249 -13.04 -11.19 15.08
C LEU A 249 -13.19 -10.11 16.18
N GLN A 250 -14.11 -9.17 16.03
CA GLN A 250 -14.50 -8.20 17.05
C GLN A 250 -15.23 -8.82 18.27
N GLN A 251 -15.65 -10.09 18.21
CA GLN A 251 -16.39 -10.76 19.30
C GLN A 251 -15.46 -11.33 20.39
N ASN A 252 -14.13 -11.28 20.19
CA ASN A 252 -13.07 -11.78 21.10
C ASN A 252 -13.22 -13.24 21.57
N THR A 253 -14.21 -13.97 21.06
CA THR A 253 -14.61 -15.31 21.49
C THR A 253 -15.26 -16.03 20.31
N MET A 254 -15.13 -17.35 20.30
CA MET A 254 -15.72 -18.25 19.31
C MET A 254 -16.51 -19.31 20.06
N ASP A 255 -17.82 -19.26 19.91
CA ASP A 255 -18.73 -20.26 20.46
C ASP A 255 -18.95 -21.39 19.44
N PHE A 256 -18.89 -22.62 19.92
CA PHE A 256 -19.15 -23.81 19.13
C PHE A 256 -19.76 -24.91 20.01
N ASN A 257 -20.52 -25.77 19.38
CA ASN A 257 -21.31 -26.80 20.05
C ASN A 257 -20.70 -28.17 19.76
N CYS A 258 -20.56 -29.01 20.78
CA CYS A 258 -19.99 -30.35 20.72
C CYS A 258 -20.95 -31.35 21.36
N GLN A 259 -21.57 -32.20 20.55
CA GLN A 259 -22.41 -33.30 21.00
C GLN A 259 -21.61 -34.60 21.00
N PHE A 260 -21.65 -35.37 22.09
CA PHE A 260 -21.00 -36.67 22.20
C PHE A 260 -22.03 -37.76 22.50
N HIS A 261 -22.00 -38.82 21.71
CA HIS A 261 -22.87 -39.97 21.87
C HIS A 261 -22.01 -41.17 22.28
N SER A 262 -22.27 -41.70 23.47
CA SER A 262 -21.65 -42.94 23.91
C SER A 262 -22.21 -44.12 23.11
N LEU A 263 -21.32 -45.01 22.65
CA LEU A 263 -21.65 -46.23 21.92
C LEU A 263 -21.49 -47.49 22.80
N VAL A 264 -21.01 -47.33 24.04
CA VAL A 264 -20.80 -48.39 25.04
C VAL A 264 -21.09 -47.84 26.43
N GLU A 265 -21.90 -48.54 27.24
CA GLU A 265 -22.59 -48.02 28.43
C GLU A 265 -21.67 -47.47 29.57
N ASP A 266 -20.38 -47.79 29.58
CA ASP A 266 -19.42 -47.32 30.59
C ASP A 266 -18.51 -46.14 30.14
N THR A 267 -18.73 -45.57 28.96
CA THR A 267 -17.79 -44.58 28.40
C THR A 267 -18.01 -43.18 28.99
N LYS A 268 -17.05 -42.69 29.79
CA LYS A 268 -17.05 -41.34 30.37
C LYS A 268 -15.96 -40.45 29.78
N ILE A 269 -16.30 -39.20 29.48
CA ILE A 269 -15.35 -38.16 29.09
C ILE A 269 -14.86 -37.48 30.37
N LYS A 270 -13.54 -37.39 30.58
CA LYS A 270 -12.94 -36.79 31.78
C LYS A 270 -12.50 -35.34 31.54
N THR A 271 -11.90 -35.07 30.39
CA THR A 271 -11.38 -33.75 30.00
C THR A 271 -11.61 -33.56 28.50
N ILE A 272 -11.78 -32.30 28.10
CA ILE A 272 -11.83 -31.87 26.70
C ILE A 272 -10.83 -30.73 26.52
N GLU A 273 -9.91 -30.90 25.58
CA GLU A 273 -8.94 -29.88 25.15
C GLU A 273 -9.31 -29.42 23.75
N TYR A 274 -9.29 -28.12 23.53
CA TYR A 274 -9.63 -27.53 22.24
C TYR A 274 -8.80 -26.29 21.96
N TYR A 275 -8.38 -26.14 20.70
CA TYR A 275 -7.54 -25.04 20.24
C TYR A 275 -7.88 -24.65 18.80
N LEU A 276 -7.58 -23.39 18.48
CA LEU A 276 -7.47 -22.86 17.13
C LEU A 276 -6.00 -22.97 16.71
N GLU A 277 -5.76 -23.56 15.53
CA GLU A 277 -4.47 -23.50 14.85
C GLU A 277 -4.54 -22.43 13.75
N GLN A 278 -3.65 -21.45 13.81
CA GLN A 278 -3.41 -20.48 12.74
C GLN A 278 -2.16 -20.89 11.98
N THR A 279 -2.32 -21.36 10.74
CA THR A 279 -1.20 -21.64 9.83
C THR A 279 -0.88 -20.41 8.97
N GLU A 280 0.30 -19.82 9.17
CA GLU A 280 0.88 -18.74 8.36
C GLU A 280 1.67 -19.37 7.21
N ILE A 281 1.36 -19.00 5.95
CA ILE A 281 1.99 -19.56 4.75
C ILE A 281 2.80 -18.46 4.04
N TYR A 282 4.11 -18.67 3.89
CA TYR A 282 5.02 -17.72 3.24
C TYR A 282 5.47 -18.24 1.87
N PRO A 283 5.31 -17.45 0.77
CA PRO A 283 5.81 -17.84 -0.54
C PRO A 283 7.34 -17.69 -0.59
N THR A 284 8.04 -18.80 -0.73
CA THR A 284 9.52 -18.88 -0.68
C THR A 284 10.22 -18.50 -2.00
N LYS A 285 9.46 -18.29 -3.09
CA LYS A 285 10.00 -18.00 -4.44
C LYS A 285 9.25 -16.85 -5.15
N PRO A 286 9.97 -15.91 -5.80
CA PRO A 286 9.35 -14.82 -6.57
C PRO A 286 8.56 -15.26 -7.82
N GLU A 287 8.86 -16.46 -8.36
CA GLU A 287 8.36 -16.93 -9.67
C GLU A 287 6.83 -17.03 -9.75
N GLY A 288 6.13 -17.17 -8.62
CA GLY A 288 4.67 -17.27 -8.56
C GLY A 288 3.92 -15.95 -8.81
N PHE A 289 4.59 -14.79 -8.78
CA PHE A 289 3.90 -13.49 -8.89
C PHE A 289 3.57 -13.06 -10.32
N LEU A 290 4.21 -13.65 -11.33
CA LEU A 290 4.02 -13.31 -12.75
C LEU A 290 3.19 -14.34 -13.53
N ALA A 291 2.92 -15.52 -12.96
CA ALA A 291 2.25 -16.63 -13.64
C ALA A 291 0.81 -16.82 -13.14
N SER A 292 -0.13 -16.08 -13.71
CA SER A 292 -1.58 -16.26 -13.50
C SER A 292 -2.15 -17.52 -14.18
N THR A 293 -1.42 -18.65 -14.18
CA THR A 293 -1.84 -19.91 -14.81
C THR A 293 -1.45 -21.16 -14.01
N SER A 294 -2.35 -21.56 -13.10
CA SER A 294 -2.71 -22.96 -12.82
C SER A 294 -1.58 -24.02 -12.80
N LYS A 295 -0.57 -23.88 -11.92
CA LYS A 295 0.27 -25.01 -11.49
C LYS A 295 0.38 -25.08 -9.97
N ARG A 296 0.48 -26.31 -9.44
CA ARG A 296 0.51 -26.59 -7.99
C ARG A 296 1.70 -25.90 -7.32
N PHE A 297 1.43 -25.17 -6.26
CA PHE A 297 2.44 -24.60 -5.36
C PHE A 297 3.07 -25.69 -4.49
N ASP A 298 4.40 -25.69 -4.42
CA ASP A 298 5.21 -26.05 -3.23
C ASP A 298 6.70 -25.75 -3.52
N PRO A 299 7.57 -25.51 -2.52
CA PRO A 299 7.35 -25.65 -1.08
C PRO A 299 7.06 -24.31 -0.37
N THR A 300 6.03 -24.30 0.49
CA THR A 300 5.78 -23.18 1.41
C THR A 300 6.43 -23.41 2.77
N ASP A 301 7.10 -22.40 3.33
CA ASP A 301 7.36 -22.37 4.77
C ASP A 301 6.04 -22.06 5.49
N ALA A 302 5.62 -22.98 6.36
CA ALA A 302 4.40 -22.87 7.13
C ALA A 302 4.72 -22.75 8.63
N LYS A 303 4.18 -21.74 9.29
CA LYS A 303 4.30 -21.54 10.75
C LYS A 303 2.92 -21.65 11.40
N SER A 304 2.77 -22.62 12.30
CA SER A 304 1.52 -22.77 13.09
C SER A 304 1.62 -22.07 14.44
N ILE A 305 0.58 -21.32 14.79
CA ILE A 305 0.35 -20.72 16.12
C ILE A 305 -0.90 -21.39 16.70
N PHE A 306 -0.83 -21.80 17.98
CA PHE A 306 -1.92 -22.51 18.66
C PHE A 306 -2.48 -21.67 19.82
N ILE A 307 -3.79 -21.46 19.84
CA ILE A 307 -4.52 -20.76 20.89
C ILE A 307 -5.57 -21.72 21.45
N GLY A 308 -5.50 -22.09 22.73
CA GLY A 308 -6.34 -23.17 23.27
C GLY A 308 -6.64 -23.08 24.76
N THR A 309 -7.60 -23.89 25.19
CA THR A 309 -8.01 -24.05 26.58
C THR A 309 -8.46 -25.49 26.87
N GLN A 310 -8.62 -25.82 28.15
CA GLN A 310 -8.99 -27.15 28.64
C GLN A 310 -10.16 -27.03 29.62
N ILE A 311 -11.12 -27.95 29.51
CA ILE A 311 -12.22 -28.11 30.47
C ILE A 311 -12.16 -29.52 31.05
N THR A 312 -12.32 -29.63 32.38
CA THR A 312 -12.52 -30.90 33.08
C THR A 312 -14.00 -31.12 33.31
N MET A 313 -14.48 -32.35 33.09
CA MET A 313 -15.88 -32.72 33.24
C MET A 313 -16.16 -33.30 34.62
N GLU A 314 -17.29 -32.91 35.22
CA GLU A 314 -17.74 -33.46 36.50
C GLU A 314 -18.54 -34.77 36.29
N THR A 315 -18.55 -35.65 37.29
CA THR A 315 -18.95 -37.06 37.13
C THR A 315 -20.44 -37.33 36.88
N GLU A 316 -21.29 -36.30 36.94
CA GLU A 316 -22.74 -36.37 36.71
C GLU A 316 -23.18 -35.79 35.34
N ASP A 317 -22.28 -35.14 34.61
CA ASP A 317 -22.56 -34.65 33.26
C ASP A 317 -22.56 -35.80 32.25
N ASN A 318 -23.74 -36.32 31.93
CA ASN A 318 -23.96 -37.09 30.71
C ASN A 318 -23.73 -36.15 29.51
N ALA A 319 -22.51 -36.16 28.97
CA ALA A 319 -21.95 -35.21 28.01
C ALA A 319 -22.57 -35.26 26.59
N VAL A 320 -23.90 -35.21 26.49
CA VAL A 320 -24.65 -35.35 25.24
C VAL A 320 -24.56 -34.08 24.39
N ASP A 321 -24.51 -32.89 25.00
CA ASP A 321 -24.48 -31.60 24.32
C ASP A 321 -23.72 -30.55 25.15
N LEU A 322 -22.60 -30.04 24.63
CA LEU A 322 -21.73 -29.06 25.30
C LEU A 322 -21.53 -27.82 24.42
N ASN A 323 -21.87 -26.65 24.94
CA ASN A 323 -21.52 -25.37 24.33
C ASN A 323 -20.16 -24.91 24.86
N LEU A 324 -19.15 -24.93 23.99
CA LEU A 324 -17.78 -24.57 24.29
C LEU A 324 -17.46 -23.18 23.73
N ARG A 325 -16.63 -22.44 24.46
CA ARG A 325 -16.18 -21.09 24.11
C ARG A 325 -14.67 -21.05 24.08
N LEU A 326 -14.09 -20.67 22.93
CA LEU A 326 -12.66 -20.42 22.78
C LEU A 326 -12.42 -18.90 22.80
N PRO A 327 -11.59 -18.35 23.70
CA PRO A 327 -11.14 -16.97 23.59
C PRO A 327 -10.32 -16.77 22.32
N ILE A 328 -10.62 -15.70 21.59
CA ILE A 328 -9.92 -15.26 20.39
C ILE A 328 -9.47 -13.82 20.63
N ASP A 329 -8.37 -13.68 21.36
CA ASP A 329 -7.78 -12.37 21.60
C ASP A 329 -7.02 -11.90 20.36
N LEU A 330 -7.47 -10.77 19.78
CA LEU A 330 -6.87 -10.14 18.60
C LEU A 330 -5.33 -9.95 18.63
N PRO A 331 -4.63 -9.76 19.77
CA PRO A 331 -3.16 -9.72 19.82
C PRO A 331 -2.46 -11.06 19.56
N GLN A 332 -3.17 -12.19 19.66
CA GLN A 332 -2.63 -13.55 19.50
C GLN A 332 -2.86 -14.11 18.10
N ILE A 333 -3.87 -13.61 17.39
CA ILE A 333 -4.09 -13.86 15.97
C ILE A 333 -3.33 -12.80 15.16
N SER A 334 -2.54 -13.23 14.17
CA SER A 334 -1.78 -12.30 13.33
C SER A 334 -2.76 -11.44 12.51
N PRO A 335 -2.70 -10.10 12.61
CA PRO A 335 -3.61 -9.24 11.86
C PRO A 335 -3.36 -9.38 10.36
N PRO A 336 -4.36 -9.12 9.50
CA PRO A 336 -4.14 -9.07 8.06
C PRO A 336 -3.10 -8.00 7.74
N ILE A 337 -1.93 -8.45 7.27
CA ILE A 337 -0.80 -7.60 6.90
C ILE A 337 -1.33 -6.47 6.02
N HIS A 338 -1.02 -5.21 6.37
CA HIS A 338 -1.38 -4.05 5.55
C HIS A 338 -0.49 -4.00 4.31
N THR A 339 -0.82 -4.86 3.35
CA THR A 339 -0.02 -5.13 2.15
C THR A 339 0.13 -3.93 1.22
N HIS A 340 -0.60 -2.83 1.40
CA HIS A 340 -0.66 -1.75 0.42
C HIS A 340 0.69 -1.03 0.23
N THR A 341 1.28 -0.45 1.28
CA THR A 341 2.60 0.20 1.23
C THR A 341 3.72 -0.80 0.88
N LEU A 342 3.62 -2.02 1.43
CA LEU A 342 4.54 -3.15 1.14
C LEU A 342 4.51 -3.57 -0.33
N LYS A 343 3.35 -3.54 -0.99
CA LYS A 343 3.20 -3.86 -2.42
C LYS A 343 3.81 -2.77 -3.31
N ILE A 344 3.63 -1.49 -2.97
CA ILE A 344 4.10 -0.38 -3.82
C ILE A 344 5.63 -0.33 -3.86
N SER A 345 6.31 -0.20 -2.70
CA SER A 345 7.79 -0.07 -2.70
C SER A 345 8.46 -1.33 -3.26
N HIS A 346 8.00 -2.52 -2.88
CA HIS A 346 8.50 -3.78 -3.44
C HIS A 346 8.30 -3.85 -4.96
N ARG A 347 7.12 -3.49 -5.48
CA ARG A 347 6.86 -3.45 -6.94
C ARG A 347 7.82 -2.48 -7.64
N LEU A 348 8.07 -1.28 -7.09
CA LEU A 348 9.01 -0.32 -7.68
C LEU A 348 10.44 -0.87 -7.76
N LYS A 349 10.92 -1.54 -6.70
CA LYS A 349 12.27 -2.15 -6.70
C LYS A 349 12.37 -3.39 -7.61
N VAL A 350 11.28 -4.15 -7.78
CA VAL A 350 11.16 -5.25 -8.75
C VAL A 350 11.22 -4.73 -10.19
N LEU A 351 10.46 -3.68 -10.52
CA LEU A 351 10.47 -3.05 -11.85
C LEU A 351 11.88 -2.51 -12.17
N LEU A 352 12.50 -1.77 -11.24
CA LEU A 352 13.90 -1.33 -11.36
C LEU A 352 14.85 -2.51 -11.62
N HIS A 353 14.66 -3.65 -10.93
CA HIS A 353 15.53 -4.80 -11.11
C HIS A 353 15.48 -5.34 -12.55
N PHE A 354 14.29 -5.60 -13.08
CA PHE A 354 14.17 -6.16 -14.43
C PHE A 354 14.51 -5.15 -15.53
N ALA A 355 14.21 -3.87 -15.34
CA ALA A 355 14.61 -2.79 -16.25
C ALA A 355 16.14 -2.67 -16.35
N LEU A 356 16.85 -2.60 -15.22
CA LEU A 356 18.33 -2.54 -15.21
C LEU A 356 18.97 -3.82 -15.74
N LYS A 357 18.44 -5.00 -15.38
CA LYS A 357 18.89 -6.30 -15.90
C LYS A 357 18.80 -6.34 -17.43
N THR A 358 17.72 -5.79 -18.00
CA THR A 358 17.53 -5.69 -19.45
C THR A 358 18.50 -4.68 -20.08
N VAL A 359 18.63 -3.47 -19.51
CA VAL A 359 19.50 -2.39 -20.02
C VAL A 359 20.99 -2.74 -20.01
N PHE A 360 21.47 -3.41 -18.96
CA PHE A 360 22.87 -3.81 -18.81
C PHE A 360 23.16 -5.22 -19.34
N GLY A 361 22.14 -6.00 -19.73
CA GLY A 361 22.27 -7.32 -20.37
C GLY A 361 22.55 -8.46 -19.39
N GLY A 362 22.16 -8.32 -18.12
CA GLY A 362 22.35 -9.32 -17.07
C GLY A 362 22.41 -8.71 -15.67
N ASN A 363 22.50 -9.56 -14.64
CA ASN A 363 22.63 -9.12 -13.25
C ASN A 363 24.04 -8.65 -12.90
N VAL A 364 25.05 -9.19 -13.60
CA VAL A 364 26.48 -9.10 -13.29
C VAL A 364 27.22 -8.86 -14.60
N SER A 365 28.21 -7.97 -14.61
CA SER A 365 29.10 -7.80 -15.76
C SER A 365 30.29 -8.75 -15.69
N GLN A 366 30.98 -8.94 -16.82
CA GLN A 366 32.17 -9.80 -16.91
C GLN A 366 33.31 -9.33 -15.98
N ALA A 367 33.34 -8.06 -15.58
CA ALA A 367 34.30 -7.52 -14.60
C ALA A 367 34.04 -8.02 -13.16
N VAL A 368 32.79 -8.36 -12.82
CA VAL A 368 32.40 -8.78 -11.46
C VAL A 368 32.29 -10.30 -11.32
N LEU A 369 31.94 -11.03 -12.39
CA LEU A 369 31.81 -12.50 -12.38
C LEU A 369 32.99 -13.26 -11.72
N PRO A 370 34.28 -12.88 -11.91
CA PRO A 370 35.41 -13.55 -11.25
C PRO A 370 35.39 -13.50 -9.71
N ARG A 371 34.59 -12.61 -9.09
CA ARG A 371 34.44 -12.47 -7.64
C ARG A 371 33.35 -13.37 -7.05
N LEU A 372 32.48 -13.93 -7.89
CA LEU A 372 31.38 -14.81 -7.49
C LEU A 372 31.85 -16.28 -7.48
N GLN A 373 32.77 -16.58 -6.56
CA GLN A 373 33.33 -17.92 -6.37
C GLN A 373 32.67 -18.64 -5.19
N LYS A 374 32.95 -19.94 -5.03
CA LYS A 374 32.45 -20.74 -3.91
C LYS A 374 32.93 -20.15 -2.57
N GLY A 375 31.99 -19.78 -1.71
CA GLY A 375 32.26 -19.13 -0.42
C GLY A 375 32.49 -17.62 -0.49
N ALA A 376 32.32 -16.98 -1.63
CA ALA A 376 32.42 -15.52 -1.74
C ALA A 376 31.32 -14.83 -0.92
N HIS A 377 31.67 -13.73 -0.25
CA HIS A 377 30.76 -12.88 0.52
C HIS A 377 30.41 -11.63 -0.29
N VAL A 378 29.11 -11.43 -0.50
CA VAL A 378 28.54 -10.36 -1.32
C VAL A 378 27.67 -9.46 -0.45
N ILE A 379 27.90 -8.15 -0.48
CA ILE A 379 27.06 -7.17 0.22
C ILE A 379 26.25 -6.37 -0.81
N GLN A 380 24.98 -6.10 -0.52
CA GLN A 380 24.22 -5.04 -1.20
C GLN A 380 23.89 -3.91 -0.22
N LEU A 381 24.24 -2.68 -0.59
CA LEU A 381 23.82 -1.46 0.09
C LEU A 381 22.50 -0.97 -0.52
N GLY A 382 21.48 -0.80 0.32
CA GLY A 382 20.11 -0.49 -0.09
C GLY A 382 19.29 -1.75 -0.40
N ALA A 383 19.48 -2.82 0.39
CA ALA A 383 18.92 -4.14 0.14
C ALA A 383 17.45 -4.35 0.54
N CYS A 384 16.72 -3.26 0.76
CA CYS A 384 15.26 -3.16 0.78
C CYS A 384 14.58 -4.15 -0.22
N THR A 385 13.79 -5.12 0.26
CA THR A 385 13.08 -6.17 -0.56
C THR A 385 13.87 -6.65 -1.78
N SER A 386 15.17 -6.94 -1.62
CA SER A 386 16.13 -6.91 -2.72
C SER A 386 15.95 -8.03 -3.76
N THR A 387 15.11 -7.77 -4.76
CA THR A 387 14.88 -8.65 -5.93
C THR A 387 16.19 -9.04 -6.61
N TRP A 388 17.14 -8.10 -6.72
CA TRP A 388 18.48 -8.38 -7.24
C TRP A 388 19.24 -9.40 -6.38
N MET A 389 19.26 -9.23 -5.06
CA MET A 389 19.94 -10.17 -4.16
C MET A 389 19.31 -11.56 -4.21
N MET A 390 17.98 -11.66 -4.26
CA MET A 390 17.29 -12.96 -4.31
C MET A 390 17.57 -13.69 -5.64
N ASP A 391 17.59 -12.96 -6.76
CA ASP A 391 17.96 -13.52 -8.07
C ASP A 391 19.45 -13.92 -8.12
N MET A 392 20.33 -13.11 -7.53
CA MET A 392 21.76 -13.41 -7.37
C MET A 392 22.01 -14.63 -6.46
N ALA A 393 21.36 -14.70 -5.31
CA ALA A 393 21.48 -15.82 -4.38
C ALA A 393 20.93 -17.13 -4.96
N THR A 394 19.95 -17.05 -5.85
CA THR A 394 19.45 -18.20 -6.63
C THR A 394 20.43 -18.63 -7.73
N GLN A 395 21.07 -17.69 -8.43
CA GLN A 395 22.05 -17.99 -9.48
C GLN A 395 23.42 -18.44 -8.93
N PHE A 396 23.81 -17.93 -7.75
CA PHE A 396 25.09 -18.21 -7.09
C PHE A 396 24.85 -18.78 -5.67
N PRO A 397 24.22 -19.97 -5.53
CA PRO A 397 23.81 -20.55 -4.24
C PRO A 397 25.00 -20.97 -3.34
N PHE A 398 26.22 -20.89 -3.87
CA PHE A 398 27.47 -21.13 -3.16
C PHE A 398 28.13 -19.87 -2.61
N CYS A 399 27.60 -18.67 -2.89
CA CYS A 399 28.02 -17.41 -2.30
C CYS A 399 27.11 -17.07 -1.10
N GLN A 400 27.63 -16.30 -0.15
CA GLN A 400 26.87 -15.73 0.97
C GLN A 400 26.51 -14.28 0.66
N PHE A 401 25.29 -13.87 0.94
CA PHE A 401 24.77 -12.54 0.64
C PHE A 401 24.33 -11.82 1.92
N THR A 402 24.69 -10.55 2.07
CA THR A 402 24.26 -9.72 3.20
C THR A 402 23.65 -8.42 2.69
N GLY A 403 22.37 -8.21 2.98
CA GLY A 403 21.63 -7.01 2.60
C GLY A 403 21.62 -5.98 3.72
N ILE A 404 22.22 -4.82 3.47
CA ILE A 404 22.21 -3.68 4.40
C ILE A 404 21.14 -2.69 3.94
N GLU A 405 20.17 -2.39 4.80
CA GLU A 405 19.15 -1.37 4.54
C GLU A 405 19.71 0.05 4.76
N VAL A 406 19.34 0.99 3.87
CA VAL A 406 19.83 2.40 3.93
C VAL A 406 18.82 3.38 4.50
N THR A 407 17.53 3.02 4.50
CA THR A 407 16.46 3.89 5.01
C THR A 407 16.09 3.52 6.46
N PRO A 408 16.33 4.40 7.45
CA PRO A 408 15.88 4.17 8.81
C PRO A 408 14.35 4.01 8.90
N GLY A 409 13.88 3.05 9.68
CA GLY A 409 12.43 2.84 9.87
C GLY A 409 11.72 2.09 8.73
N SER A 410 12.46 1.53 7.75
CA SER A 410 11.93 0.60 6.75
C SER A 410 11.09 -0.51 7.41
N LEU A 411 9.77 -0.48 7.22
CA LEU A 411 8.79 -1.41 7.83
C LEU A 411 8.85 -2.84 7.27
N LEU A 412 9.88 -3.15 6.47
CA LEU A 412 10.07 -4.44 5.83
C LEU A 412 10.48 -5.51 6.84
N LYS A 413 9.50 -6.12 7.50
CA LYS A 413 9.55 -7.52 7.93
C LYS A 413 8.86 -8.40 6.86
N GLU A 414 8.93 -9.72 7.06
CA GLU A 414 8.07 -10.72 6.41
C GLU A 414 8.36 -11.12 4.96
N PHE A 415 9.63 -11.45 4.66
CA PHE A 415 9.92 -12.65 3.88
C PHE A 415 11.08 -13.42 4.53
N PRO A 416 11.02 -14.75 4.68
CA PRO A 416 12.18 -15.53 5.06
C PRO A 416 13.25 -15.40 3.95
N PRO A 417 14.51 -15.07 4.29
CA PRO A 417 15.58 -15.03 3.30
C PRO A 417 15.90 -16.44 2.77
N LEU A 418 16.54 -16.52 1.61
CA LEU A 418 17.16 -17.78 1.18
C LEU A 418 18.24 -18.23 2.19
N PRO A 419 18.58 -19.53 2.29
CA PRO A 419 19.54 -20.03 3.29
C PRO A 419 20.94 -19.41 3.24
N ASN A 420 21.29 -18.74 2.15
CA ASN A 420 22.55 -18.02 1.92
C ASN A 420 22.40 -16.49 1.88
N VAL A 421 21.30 -15.95 2.44
CA VAL A 421 21.00 -14.51 2.52
C VAL A 421 20.77 -14.09 3.97
N THR A 422 21.43 -13.02 4.40
CA THR A 422 21.19 -12.34 5.68
C THR A 422 20.80 -10.88 5.46
N PHE A 423 20.14 -10.25 6.43
CA PHE A 423 19.73 -8.85 6.34
C PHE A 423 20.05 -8.09 7.64
N GLU A 424 20.79 -6.99 7.50
CA GLU A 424 21.15 -6.09 8.60
C GLU A 424 20.33 -4.79 8.51
N ARG A 425 19.69 -4.40 9.61
CA ARG A 425 18.67 -3.33 9.66
C ARG A 425 18.67 -2.63 11.02
N GLY A 426 18.05 -1.44 11.08
CA GLY A 426 17.79 -0.73 12.34
C GLY A 426 18.95 0.12 12.87
N LYS A 427 20.04 0.21 12.12
CA LYS A 427 21.24 1.03 12.37
C LYS A 427 21.61 1.82 11.10
N ALA A 428 22.53 2.77 11.21
CA ALA A 428 23.07 3.44 10.03
C ALA A 428 23.90 2.44 9.18
N PRO A 429 23.91 2.52 7.84
CA PRO A 429 24.66 1.60 6.99
C PRO A 429 26.15 1.54 7.33
N THR A 430 26.77 2.68 7.63
CA THR A 430 28.18 2.78 8.00
C THR A 430 28.47 2.09 9.33
N GLU A 431 27.59 2.22 10.33
CA GLU A 431 27.70 1.53 11.63
C GLU A 431 27.62 0.00 11.48
N ILE A 432 26.80 -0.48 10.52
CA ILE A 432 26.75 -1.91 10.17
C ILE A 432 28.07 -2.34 9.51
N MET A 433 28.58 -1.55 8.56
CA MET A 433 29.84 -1.84 7.88
C MET A 433 31.06 -1.82 8.81
N GLU A 434 31.10 -0.91 9.80
CA GLU A 434 32.13 -0.84 10.85
C GLU A 434 32.23 -2.15 11.67
N SER A 435 31.15 -2.92 11.78
CA SER A 435 31.15 -4.23 12.46
C SER A 435 31.71 -5.38 11.60
N ILE A 436 31.87 -5.17 10.29
CA ILE A 436 32.36 -6.19 9.34
C ILE A 436 33.91 -6.19 9.34
N PRO A 437 34.58 -7.36 9.42
CA PRO A 437 36.04 -7.41 9.44
C PRO A 437 36.71 -6.90 8.17
N ASP A 438 37.90 -6.33 8.32
CA ASP A 438 38.79 -5.96 7.22
C ASP A 438 39.03 -7.13 6.25
N ASN A 439 39.09 -6.85 4.95
CA ASN A 439 39.42 -7.83 3.91
C ASN A 439 38.59 -9.14 3.97
N SER A 440 37.30 -9.05 4.28
CA SER A 440 36.38 -10.20 4.38
C SER A 440 35.42 -10.35 3.20
N VAL A 441 35.10 -9.25 2.51
CA VAL A 441 34.07 -9.17 1.46
C VAL A 441 34.71 -9.29 0.06
N ASP A 442 34.06 -10.00 -0.87
CA ASP A 442 34.56 -10.17 -2.25
C ASP A 442 33.92 -9.17 -3.23
N TYR A 443 32.65 -8.81 -2.98
CA TYR A 443 31.86 -7.93 -3.85
C TYR A 443 30.86 -7.07 -3.04
N ILE A 444 30.85 -5.76 -3.28
CA ILE A 444 29.84 -4.82 -2.78
C ILE A 444 29.02 -4.26 -3.95
N HIS A 445 27.70 -4.18 -3.81
CA HIS A 445 26.81 -3.56 -4.79
C HIS A 445 26.02 -2.41 -4.18
N LEU A 446 26.19 -1.21 -4.74
CA LEU A 446 25.43 -0.01 -4.42
C LEU A 446 24.55 0.33 -5.62
N ARG A 447 23.22 0.33 -5.46
CA ARG A 447 22.29 0.49 -6.58
C ARG A 447 21.13 1.44 -6.31
N SER A 448 21.09 2.54 -7.06
CA SER A 448 20.02 3.54 -7.07
C SER A 448 19.70 4.03 -5.66
N CYS A 449 20.75 4.31 -4.89
CA CYS A 449 20.63 4.65 -3.48
C CYS A 449 21.57 5.77 -3.02
N SER A 450 22.36 6.40 -3.90
CA SER A 450 23.23 7.52 -3.52
C SER A 450 22.47 8.70 -2.92
N SER A 451 21.22 8.92 -3.36
CA SER A 451 20.34 9.97 -2.86
C SER A 451 19.85 9.79 -1.42
N PHE A 452 20.08 8.62 -0.80
CA PHE A 452 19.78 8.37 0.62
C PHE A 452 20.98 8.64 1.55
N PHE A 453 22.14 8.97 0.99
CA PHE A 453 23.35 9.33 1.75
C PHE A 453 23.61 10.83 1.62
N THR A 454 24.00 11.48 2.72
CA THR A 454 24.75 12.74 2.62
C THR A 454 26.13 12.49 2.01
N PHE A 455 26.79 13.53 1.52
CA PHE A 455 28.14 13.46 0.96
C PHE A 455 29.14 12.84 1.96
N ASP A 456 29.04 13.18 3.25
CA ASP A 456 29.90 12.62 4.28
C ASP A 456 29.61 11.13 4.54
N GLN A 457 28.32 10.74 4.60
CA GLN A 457 27.92 9.34 4.75
C GLN A 457 28.33 8.49 3.54
N LEU A 458 28.27 9.06 2.33
CA LEU A 458 28.67 8.40 1.09
C LEU A 458 30.19 8.21 1.05
N ASN A 459 30.97 9.22 1.45
CA ASN A 459 32.42 9.08 1.61
C ASN A 459 32.78 8.02 2.65
N LYS A 460 32.09 8.00 3.80
CA LYS A 460 32.30 6.96 4.83
C LYS A 460 31.92 5.57 4.31
N ALA A 461 30.86 5.44 3.51
CA ALA A 461 30.50 4.18 2.89
C ALA A 461 31.56 3.69 1.88
N PHE A 462 32.24 4.59 1.15
CA PHE A 462 33.38 4.21 0.30
C PHE A 462 34.63 3.84 1.10
N GLU A 463 34.95 4.58 2.17
CA GLU A 463 36.05 4.26 3.09
C GLU A 463 35.87 2.86 3.70
N GLU A 464 34.69 2.60 4.28
CA GLU A 464 34.36 1.29 4.85
C GLU A 464 34.30 0.19 3.78
N SER A 465 33.80 0.48 2.57
CA SER A 465 33.85 -0.46 1.44
C SER A 465 35.29 -0.85 1.11
N TYR A 466 36.22 0.11 1.10
CA TYR A 466 37.64 -0.15 0.85
C TYR A 466 38.25 -0.98 1.99
N ARG A 467 37.90 -0.72 3.25
CA ARG A 467 38.39 -1.49 4.40
C ARG A 467 37.94 -2.96 4.34
N ILE A 468 36.64 -3.21 4.14
CA ILE A 468 36.06 -4.56 4.25
C ILE A 468 36.26 -5.41 2.99
N LEU A 469 36.43 -4.82 1.81
CA LEU A 469 36.77 -5.57 0.60
C LEU A 469 38.15 -6.24 0.75
N LYS A 470 38.26 -7.49 0.31
CA LYS A 470 39.54 -8.18 0.10
C LYS A 470 40.39 -7.40 -0.91
N PRO A 471 41.74 -7.56 -0.90
CA PRO A 471 42.56 -7.18 -2.04
C PRO A 471 41.96 -7.77 -3.32
N GLU A 472 42.05 -7.03 -4.43
CA GLU A 472 41.39 -7.34 -5.69
C GLU A 472 39.84 -7.31 -5.68
N GLY A 473 39.18 -7.23 -4.52
CA GLY A 473 37.72 -7.17 -4.37
C GLY A 473 37.10 -5.94 -5.03
N VAL A 474 35.81 -6.02 -5.38
CA VAL A 474 35.16 -4.99 -6.22
C VAL A 474 33.93 -4.36 -5.57
N ILE A 475 33.70 -3.08 -5.82
CA ILE A 475 32.43 -2.40 -5.61
C ILE A 475 31.82 -2.02 -6.97
N ARG A 476 30.56 -2.40 -7.19
CA ARG A 476 29.76 -1.95 -8.34
C ARG A 476 28.78 -0.89 -7.90
N VAL A 477 28.76 0.21 -8.64
CA VAL A 477 27.84 1.35 -8.43
C VAL A 477 26.96 1.48 -9.66
N GLU A 478 25.65 1.37 -9.47
CA GLU A 478 24.64 1.56 -10.51
C GLU A 478 23.68 2.69 -10.09
N ASP A 479 23.76 3.85 -10.72
CA ASP A 479 22.89 4.98 -10.35
C ASP A 479 22.47 5.84 -11.55
N ILE A 480 21.44 6.66 -11.34
CA ILE A 480 20.80 7.47 -12.38
C ILE A 480 21.40 8.89 -12.44
N HIS A 481 21.62 9.39 -13.64
CA HIS A 481 21.89 10.80 -13.91
C HIS A 481 20.67 11.43 -14.59
N ASN A 482 20.00 12.32 -13.87
CA ASN A 482 18.88 13.11 -14.37
C ASN A 482 19.39 14.35 -15.09
N GLN A 483 19.68 14.23 -16.39
CA GLN A 483 20.12 15.37 -17.19
C GLN A 483 18.94 16.30 -17.50
N ALA A 484 19.04 17.55 -17.05
CA ALA A 484 18.17 18.64 -17.47
C ALA A 484 18.25 18.80 -19.02
N SER A 485 17.17 18.48 -19.72
CA SER A 485 17.08 18.59 -21.18
C SER A 485 15.62 18.65 -21.66
N GLY A 486 15.37 19.33 -22.79
CA GLY A 486 14.06 19.42 -23.42
C GLY A 486 13.42 20.81 -23.26
N THR A 487 12.72 21.06 -22.15
CA THR A 487 12.02 22.34 -21.93
C THR A 487 12.49 23.04 -20.66
N VAL A 488 12.35 24.37 -20.62
CA VAL A 488 12.60 25.20 -19.43
C VAL A 488 11.87 24.68 -18.18
N MET A 489 10.71 24.03 -18.33
CA MET A 489 10.00 23.41 -17.20
C MET A 489 10.73 22.18 -16.64
N ILE A 490 11.27 21.32 -17.51
CA ILE A 490 12.08 20.15 -17.13
C ILE A 490 13.38 20.64 -16.48
N GLU A 491 14.08 21.57 -17.13
CA GLU A 491 15.35 22.13 -16.66
C GLU A 491 15.19 22.81 -15.30
N SER A 492 14.20 23.69 -15.14
CA SER A 492 13.89 24.35 -13.86
C SER A 492 13.55 23.36 -12.76
N PHE A 493 12.82 22.28 -13.05
CA PHE A 493 12.48 21.28 -12.04
C PHE A 493 13.72 20.49 -11.58
N VAL A 494 14.56 20.03 -12.52
CA VAL A 494 15.82 19.33 -12.21
C VAL A 494 16.78 20.24 -11.43
N GLU A 495 16.90 21.51 -11.80
CA GLU A 495 17.73 22.48 -11.08
C GLU A 495 17.20 22.73 -9.66
N THR A 496 15.88 22.77 -9.48
CA THR A 496 15.28 22.91 -8.14
C THR A 496 15.61 21.70 -7.27
N LEU A 497 15.52 20.48 -7.81
CA LEU A 497 15.91 19.25 -7.10
C LEU A 497 17.42 19.22 -6.77
N ARG A 498 18.29 19.69 -7.67
CA ARG A 498 19.73 19.82 -7.40
C ARG A 498 20.01 20.79 -6.26
N ASN A 499 19.34 21.95 -6.24
CA ASN A 499 19.49 22.93 -5.16
C ASN A 499 18.99 22.37 -3.82
N ILE A 500 17.85 21.66 -3.80
CA ILE A 500 17.35 20.96 -2.61
C ILE A 500 18.36 19.92 -2.12
N ALA A 501 18.90 19.09 -3.01
CA ALA A 501 19.92 18.11 -2.65
C ALA A 501 21.17 18.77 -2.06
N ALA A 502 21.69 19.84 -2.67
CA ALA A 502 22.86 20.57 -2.19
C ALA A 502 22.64 21.17 -0.78
N VAL A 503 21.48 21.76 -0.50
CA VAL A 503 21.12 22.29 0.84
C VAL A 503 21.07 21.18 1.90
N ASN A 504 20.69 19.96 1.51
CA ASN A 504 20.66 18.79 2.40
C ASN A 504 21.99 18.00 2.41
N ASN A 505 23.06 18.55 1.84
CA ASN A 505 24.37 17.89 1.71
C ASN A 505 24.31 16.55 0.95
N ILE A 506 23.47 16.44 -0.09
CA ILE A 506 23.30 15.26 -0.95
C ILE A 506 23.90 15.56 -2.34
N GLU A 507 24.69 14.63 -2.86
CA GLU A 507 25.32 14.75 -4.19
C GLU A 507 24.36 14.28 -5.30
N PHE A 508 23.61 15.23 -5.86
CA PHE A 508 22.63 14.98 -6.94
C PHE A 508 23.24 14.37 -8.20
N ASP A 509 24.47 14.76 -8.56
CA ASP A 509 25.14 14.33 -9.78
C ASP A 509 26.15 13.20 -9.51
N PHE A 510 25.91 12.38 -8.48
CA PHE A 510 26.81 11.32 -8.06
C PHE A 510 27.12 10.31 -9.18
N ALA A 511 26.12 9.91 -9.98
CA ALA A 511 26.30 8.91 -11.05
C ALA A 511 27.42 9.24 -12.04
N ILE A 512 27.70 10.53 -12.28
CA ILE A 512 28.81 10.99 -13.13
C ILE A 512 30.09 11.31 -12.34
N LYS A 513 29.99 11.59 -11.03
CA LYS A 513 31.11 11.87 -10.12
C LYS A 513 31.70 10.63 -9.45
N ALA A 514 31.01 9.48 -9.51
CA ALA A 514 31.36 8.26 -8.80
C ALA A 514 32.81 7.79 -9.06
N GLY A 515 33.33 7.96 -10.28
CA GLY A 515 34.73 7.66 -10.60
C GLY A 515 35.73 8.50 -9.80
N ASN A 516 35.47 9.80 -9.64
CA ASN A 516 36.34 10.69 -8.85
C ASN A 516 36.30 10.33 -7.37
N VAL A 517 35.10 10.04 -6.83
CA VAL A 517 34.92 9.59 -5.44
C VAL A 517 35.67 8.27 -5.22
N ALA A 518 35.50 7.29 -6.11
CA ALA A 518 36.20 6.00 -6.02
C ALA A 518 37.73 6.18 -6.00
N SER A 519 38.29 7.03 -6.87
CA SER A 519 39.74 7.29 -6.89
C SER A 519 40.25 8.03 -5.65
N GLN A 520 39.44 8.90 -5.02
CA GLN A 520 39.79 9.52 -3.73
C GLN A 520 39.89 8.48 -2.60
N HIS A 521 39.12 7.39 -2.69
CA HIS A 521 39.16 6.24 -1.78
C HIS A 521 40.06 5.09 -2.28
N ASN A 522 41.09 5.41 -3.08
CA ASN A 522 42.11 4.47 -3.59
C ASN A 522 41.62 3.33 -4.50
N PHE A 523 40.38 3.37 -4.99
CA PHE A 523 39.89 2.36 -5.94
C PHE A 523 40.36 2.64 -7.38
N SER A 524 40.65 1.57 -8.11
CA SER A 524 40.90 1.59 -9.57
C SER A 524 39.61 1.37 -10.35
N VAL A 525 39.38 2.13 -11.42
CA VAL A 525 38.22 1.92 -12.32
C VAL A 525 38.53 0.80 -13.29
N ILE A 526 37.80 -0.33 -13.21
CA ILE A 526 37.95 -1.47 -14.13
C ILE A 526 36.81 -1.61 -15.14
N GLU A 527 35.66 -0.99 -14.88
CA GLU A 527 34.58 -0.89 -15.86
C GLU A 527 33.79 0.41 -15.69
N SER A 528 33.40 1.03 -16.80
CA SER A 528 32.42 2.12 -16.85
C SER A 528 31.48 1.90 -18.02
N ARG A 529 30.17 1.88 -17.77
CA ARG A 529 29.12 1.73 -18.78
C ARG A 529 28.07 2.82 -18.60
N LYS A 530 27.78 3.54 -19.68
CA LYS A 530 26.64 4.45 -19.77
C LYS A 530 25.54 3.81 -20.62
N LYS A 531 24.28 3.93 -20.18
CA LYS A 531 23.10 3.47 -20.92
C LYS A 531 22.03 4.56 -20.91
N ARG A 532 21.57 4.95 -22.09
CA ARG A 532 20.50 5.93 -22.27
C ARG A 532 19.15 5.25 -22.41
N VAL A 533 18.13 5.79 -21.76
CA VAL A 533 16.73 5.40 -21.93
C VAL A 533 15.95 6.67 -22.31
N GLN A 534 15.24 6.62 -23.43
CA GLN A 534 14.39 7.71 -23.92
C GLN A 534 13.03 7.64 -23.21
N TYR A 535 12.53 8.74 -22.66
CA TYR A 535 11.21 8.79 -22.00
C TYR A 535 10.05 8.63 -23.01
N GLY A 536 10.22 9.05 -24.26
CA GLY A 536 9.19 8.94 -25.31
C GLY A 536 9.22 7.64 -26.11
N SER A 537 10.10 6.69 -25.77
CA SER A 537 10.23 5.43 -26.53
C SER A 537 9.19 4.38 -26.13
N ASP A 538 8.50 3.84 -27.13
CA ASP A 538 7.59 2.70 -26.95
C ASP A 538 8.38 1.46 -26.51
N GLY A 539 8.19 1.04 -25.25
CA GLY A 539 8.82 -0.16 -24.74
C GLY A 539 8.64 -0.37 -23.23
N LYS A 540 8.49 -1.64 -22.85
CA LYS A 540 8.28 -2.06 -21.46
C LYS A 540 9.36 -1.53 -20.50
N VAL A 541 10.62 -1.49 -20.93
CA VAL A 541 11.75 -0.99 -20.13
C VAL A 541 11.58 0.50 -19.78
N THR A 542 11.14 1.31 -20.74
CA THR A 542 10.88 2.75 -20.53
C THR A 542 9.71 2.95 -19.57
N GLU A 543 8.63 2.16 -19.72
CA GLU A 543 7.52 2.14 -18.77
C GLU A 543 8.01 1.79 -17.36
N GLU A 544 8.79 0.71 -17.20
CA GLU A 544 9.36 0.27 -15.92
C GLU A 544 10.21 1.35 -15.23
N PHE A 545 11.02 2.12 -15.97
CA PHE A 545 11.78 3.24 -15.39
C PHE A 545 10.93 4.47 -15.06
N ILE A 546 9.95 4.82 -15.90
CA ILE A 546 9.01 5.91 -15.60
C ILE A 546 8.21 5.56 -14.34
N MET A 547 7.75 4.31 -14.23
CA MET A 547 7.08 3.81 -13.02
C MET A 547 7.99 3.91 -11.80
N PHE A 548 9.26 3.52 -11.92
CA PHE A 548 10.24 3.62 -10.83
C PHE A 548 10.46 5.07 -10.35
N LEU A 549 10.68 6.01 -11.28
CA LEU A 549 10.94 7.41 -10.95
C LEU A 549 9.76 8.09 -10.27
N LEU A 550 8.56 7.87 -10.78
CA LEU A 550 7.32 8.39 -10.20
C LEU A 550 7.07 7.83 -8.81
N GLY A 551 7.41 6.56 -8.60
CA GLY A 551 7.38 5.93 -7.28
C GLY A 551 8.34 6.58 -6.28
N ILE A 552 9.59 6.88 -6.69
CA ILE A 552 10.53 7.63 -5.83
C ILE A 552 9.98 9.02 -5.49
N PHE A 553 9.48 9.75 -6.49
CA PHE A 553 8.93 11.08 -6.23
C PHE A 553 7.73 11.03 -5.28
N GLU A 554 6.90 9.98 -5.35
CA GLU A 554 5.81 9.74 -4.42
C GLU A 554 6.31 9.37 -3.00
N GLU A 555 7.29 8.47 -2.88
CA GLU A 555 7.96 8.14 -1.59
C GLU A 555 8.60 9.37 -0.94
N LEU A 556 9.18 10.29 -1.73
CA LEU A 556 9.82 11.52 -1.26
C LEU A 556 8.85 12.71 -1.07
N THR A 557 7.54 12.52 -1.20
CA THR A 557 6.54 13.62 -1.12
C THR A 557 6.68 14.44 0.16
N ASP A 558 6.74 13.78 1.32
CA ASP A 558 6.81 14.45 2.63
C ASP A 558 8.14 15.21 2.85
N PHE A 559 9.18 14.89 2.08
CA PHE A 559 10.48 15.58 2.10
C PHE A 559 10.57 16.72 1.07
N LEU A 560 10.10 16.49 -0.16
CA LEU A 560 10.25 17.44 -1.27
C LEU A 560 9.16 18.51 -1.32
N ALA A 561 7.89 18.17 -1.03
CA ALA A 561 6.79 19.13 -1.11
C ALA A 561 6.99 20.37 -0.19
N PRO A 562 7.38 20.23 1.10
CA PRO A 562 7.60 21.39 1.97
C PRO A 562 8.76 22.29 1.49
N GLN A 563 9.83 21.69 0.96
CA GLN A 563 10.99 22.43 0.45
C GLN A 563 10.70 23.18 -0.86
N LEU A 564 9.69 22.73 -1.60
CA LEU A 564 9.15 23.41 -2.79
C LEU A 564 8.07 24.45 -2.44
N GLY A 565 7.65 24.55 -1.17
CA GLY A 565 6.53 25.40 -0.75
C GLY A 565 5.17 24.91 -1.27
N LEU A 566 5.06 23.63 -1.61
CA LEU A 566 3.86 22.99 -2.15
C LEU A 566 3.19 22.10 -1.10
N ASP A 567 1.87 21.92 -1.22
CA ASP A 567 1.21 20.82 -0.52
C ASP A 567 1.47 19.47 -1.25
N PRO A 568 1.32 18.32 -0.58
CA PRO A 568 1.59 17.00 -1.16
C PRO A 568 0.88 16.71 -2.50
N GLU A 569 -0.30 17.27 -2.73
CA GLU A 569 -1.12 17.00 -3.90
C GLU A 569 -0.74 17.91 -5.07
N ASP A 570 -0.46 19.18 -4.79
CA ASP A 570 0.11 20.12 -5.76
C ASP A 570 1.52 19.70 -6.19
N TYR A 571 2.33 19.16 -5.26
CA TYR A 571 3.61 18.52 -5.57
C TYR A 571 3.45 17.30 -6.49
N LYS A 572 2.53 16.39 -6.18
CA LYS A 572 2.22 15.23 -7.03
C LYS A 572 1.81 15.67 -8.44
N LEU A 573 0.92 16.67 -8.56
CA LEU A 573 0.55 17.24 -9.86
C LEU A 573 1.74 17.89 -10.58
N ARG A 574 2.67 18.52 -9.86
CA ARG A 574 3.89 19.09 -10.45
C ARG A 574 4.82 18.00 -11.00
N VAL A 575 4.96 16.89 -10.29
CA VAL A 575 5.67 15.69 -10.75
C VAL A 575 4.98 15.07 -11.97
N GLU A 576 3.64 15.00 -11.99
CA GLU A 576 2.87 14.58 -13.16
C GLU A 576 3.20 15.44 -14.38
N MET A 577 3.15 16.76 -14.23
CA MET A 577 3.48 17.68 -15.32
C MET A 577 4.93 17.52 -15.78
N PHE A 578 5.88 17.35 -14.87
CA PHE A 578 7.29 17.13 -15.20
C PHE A 578 7.47 15.87 -16.06
N CYS A 579 7.00 14.70 -15.59
CA CYS A 579 7.14 13.46 -16.34
C CYS A 579 6.38 13.48 -17.67
N ALA A 580 5.20 14.09 -17.73
CA ALA A 580 4.46 14.27 -18.98
C ALA A 580 5.23 15.16 -19.99
N GLN A 581 5.97 16.18 -19.53
CA GLN A 581 6.87 16.94 -20.40
C GLN A 581 8.08 16.11 -20.84
N CYS A 582 8.68 15.30 -19.96
CA CYS A 582 9.80 14.43 -20.34
C CYS A 582 9.40 13.44 -21.46
N VAL A 583 8.24 12.81 -21.35
CA VAL A 583 7.70 11.92 -22.39
C VAL A 583 7.40 12.70 -23.67
N LYS A 584 6.66 13.82 -23.58
CA LYS A 584 6.22 14.61 -24.75
C LYS A 584 7.40 15.14 -25.60
N ASN A 585 8.50 15.51 -24.96
CA ASN A 585 9.65 16.12 -25.64
C ASN A 585 10.79 15.12 -25.92
N ASP A 586 10.51 13.81 -25.78
CA ASP A 586 11.50 12.71 -25.87
C ASP A 586 12.82 13.01 -25.13
N ALA A 587 12.69 13.48 -23.89
CA ALA A 587 13.83 13.64 -22.99
C ALA A 587 14.45 12.27 -22.69
N HIS A 588 15.64 12.26 -22.08
CA HIS A 588 16.35 11.04 -21.74
C HIS A 588 16.76 10.96 -20.26
N MET A 589 16.86 9.74 -19.75
CA MET A 589 17.61 9.44 -18.53
C MET A 589 18.87 8.65 -18.90
N ASP A 590 19.97 8.93 -18.20
CA ASP A 590 21.23 8.23 -18.38
C ASP A 590 21.56 7.41 -17.13
N TRP A 591 21.62 6.09 -17.26
CA TRP A 591 22.06 5.17 -16.21
C TRP A 591 23.56 4.90 -16.35
N TYR A 592 24.28 4.98 -15.23
CA TYR A 592 25.71 4.68 -15.16
C TYR A 592 25.92 3.42 -14.31
N SER A 593 26.69 2.46 -14.83
CA SER A 593 27.21 1.31 -14.09
C SER A 593 28.73 1.40 -14.07
N TRP A 594 29.31 1.59 -12.89
CA TRP A 594 30.75 1.57 -12.65
C TRP A 594 31.13 0.30 -11.89
N VAL A 595 32.30 -0.26 -12.19
CA VAL A 595 32.95 -1.28 -11.36
C VAL A 595 34.32 -0.75 -10.96
N PHE A 596 34.52 -0.65 -9.66
CA PHE A 596 35.74 -0.18 -9.03
C PHE A 596 36.40 -1.34 -8.27
N GLN A 597 37.72 -1.44 -8.34
CA GLN A 597 38.51 -2.51 -7.74
C GLN A 597 39.43 -1.96 -6.66
N LYS A 598 39.49 -2.66 -5.51
CA LYS A 598 40.54 -2.46 -4.51
C LYS A 598 41.84 -3.09 -5.04
N PRO A 599 42.94 -2.34 -5.16
CA PRO A 599 44.24 -2.87 -5.60
C PRO A 599 44.87 -3.90 -4.65
#